data_AF-A0A2V8AE39-F1
#
_entry.id   AF-A0A2V8AE39-F1
#
_cell.length_a   1.000
_cell.length_b   1.000
_cell.length_c   1.000
_cell.angle_alpha   90.00
_cell.angle_beta   90.00
_cell.angle_gamma   90.00
#
_symmetry.space_group_name_H-M   'P 1'
#
loop_
_entity.id
_entity.type
_entity.pdbx_description
1 polymer ?
#
loop_
_entity_poly.entity_id
_entity_poly.type
_entity_poly.pdbx_seq_one_letter_code
_entity_poly.pdbx_strand_id
1 'polypeptide(L)'
;MASFRPKHERLVLDAADDRLRTIVVRPGVVYGGGNGMIADLFKSASNGLVRVIGDGNNHWPLVYERDLADLYARIAARDDAAGIYHANDEGDERVNDIVDAIKPYLPVKPDVRYVPIDEARNKMGAYADALALDQVVRSPRARALGWMPTLHSVAGNAARLLEEWRASRN
;
A
#
# COMPACT_ATOMS: atom_id res chain seq x y z
N MET A 1 15.48 6.48 -3.93
CA MET A 1 14.85 6.48 -2.59
C MET A 1 14.85 5.10 -1.90
N ALA A 2 14.93 3.96 -2.61
CA ALA A 2 14.78 2.62 -2.01
C ALA A 2 16.02 1.70 -2.04
N SER A 3 17.16 2.16 -2.57
CA SER A 3 18.36 1.32 -2.79
C SER A 3 19.00 0.78 -1.50
N PHE A 4 18.69 1.39 -0.35
CA PHE A 4 19.16 0.91 0.96
C PHE A 4 18.42 -0.34 1.45
N ARG A 5 17.18 -0.60 0.98
CA ARG A 5 16.33 -1.67 1.52
C ARG A 5 16.95 -3.05 1.36
N PRO A 6 17.45 -3.47 0.16
CA PRO A 6 18.04 -4.80 -0.01
C PRO A 6 19.21 -5.09 0.94
N LYS A 7 20.05 -4.08 1.21
CA LYS A 7 21.17 -4.23 2.15
C LYS A 7 20.70 -4.44 3.59
N HIS A 8 19.68 -3.71 4.04
CA HIS A 8 19.14 -3.89 5.39
C HIS A 8 18.38 -5.21 5.53
N GLU A 9 17.60 -5.60 4.54
CA GLU A 9 16.94 -6.91 4.51
C GLU A 9 17.98 -8.04 4.59
N ARG A 10 19.08 -7.92 3.86
CA ARG A 10 20.19 -8.87 3.93
C ARG A 10 20.80 -8.94 5.33
N LEU A 11 21.06 -7.80 5.97
CA LEU A 11 21.56 -7.76 7.35
C LEU A 11 20.63 -8.50 8.34
N VAL A 12 19.32 -8.33 8.20
CA VAL A 12 18.34 -9.05 9.04
C VAL A 12 18.37 -10.55 8.76
N LEU A 13 18.39 -10.96 7.50
CA LEU A 13 18.36 -12.37 7.11
C LEU A 13 19.65 -13.10 7.50
N ASP A 14 20.81 -12.47 7.33
CA ASP A 14 22.12 -13.06 7.65
C ASP A 14 22.36 -13.17 9.17
N ALA A 15 21.58 -12.46 10.00
CA ALA A 15 21.62 -12.58 11.45
C ALA A 15 20.87 -13.82 11.99
N ALA A 16 20.20 -14.59 11.13
CA ALA A 16 19.51 -15.81 11.55
C ALA A 16 20.50 -16.89 12.02
N ASP A 17 20.24 -17.48 13.19
CA ASP A 17 20.97 -18.64 13.72
C ASP A 17 20.02 -19.55 14.53
N ASP A 18 20.55 -20.60 15.17
CA ASP A 18 19.77 -21.56 15.96
C ASP A 18 19.09 -20.93 17.20
N ARG A 19 19.45 -19.71 17.60
CA ARG A 19 18.93 -18.99 18.77
C ARG A 19 18.14 -17.74 18.39
N LEU A 20 18.33 -17.22 17.18
CA LEU A 20 17.67 -16.02 16.66
C LEU A 20 17.04 -16.30 15.31
N ARG A 21 15.70 -16.35 15.31
CA ARG A 21 14.91 -16.42 14.08
C ARG A 21 14.66 -15.03 13.54
N THR A 22 14.97 -14.81 12.26
CA THR A 22 14.75 -13.52 11.60
C THR A 22 13.82 -13.66 10.39
N ILE A 23 13.01 -12.63 10.19
CA ILE A 23 12.01 -12.54 9.13
C ILE A 23 12.02 -11.11 8.58
N VAL A 24 11.79 -10.97 7.28
CA VAL A 24 11.55 -9.69 6.61
C VAL A 24 10.12 -9.68 6.07
N VAL A 25 9.36 -8.64 6.38
CA VAL A 25 8.03 -8.41 5.79
C VAL A 25 8.09 -7.21 4.85
N ARG A 26 7.65 -7.42 3.61
CA ARG A 26 7.56 -6.40 2.55
C ARG A 26 6.09 -6.09 2.28
N PRO A 27 5.50 -5.11 2.98
CA PRO A 27 4.14 -4.70 2.68
C PRO A 27 4.06 -3.91 1.37
N GLY A 28 2.89 -3.97 0.74
CA GLY A 28 2.46 -2.96 -0.23
C GLY A 28 2.24 -1.60 0.43
N VAL A 29 1.55 -0.71 -0.28
CA VAL A 29 0.99 0.52 0.27
C VAL A 29 -0.04 0.15 1.33
N VAL A 30 0.27 0.45 2.58
CA VAL A 30 -0.62 0.19 3.71
C VAL A 30 -1.75 1.21 3.68
N TYR A 31 -3.00 0.73 3.76
CA TYR A 31 -4.19 1.57 3.82
C TYR A 31 -5.06 1.21 5.04
N GLY A 32 -5.96 2.11 5.40
CA GLY A 32 -6.73 2.06 6.65
C GLY A 32 -6.39 3.24 7.56
N GLY A 33 -7.29 3.55 8.49
CA GLY A 33 -7.14 4.68 9.39
C GLY A 33 -6.99 6.04 8.68
N GLY A 34 -6.18 6.93 9.27
CA GLY A 34 -6.10 8.36 8.90
C GLY A 34 -4.85 8.82 8.17
N ASN A 35 -3.89 7.92 7.90
CA ASN A 35 -2.56 8.26 7.40
C ASN A 35 -2.15 7.41 6.19
N GLY A 36 -1.08 7.82 5.51
CA GLY A 36 -0.53 7.10 4.36
C GLY A 36 -1.12 7.55 3.03
N MET A 37 -0.65 6.92 1.94
CA MET A 37 -0.93 7.39 0.58
C MET A 37 -2.42 7.41 0.22
N ILE A 38 -3.19 6.42 0.69
CA ILE A 38 -4.63 6.36 0.44
C ILE A 38 -5.39 7.44 1.23
N ALA A 39 -4.98 7.72 2.48
CA ALA A 39 -5.54 8.82 3.26
C ALA A 39 -5.22 10.20 2.65
N ASP A 40 -3.99 10.38 2.13
CA ASP A 40 -3.62 11.59 1.38
C ASP A 40 -4.47 11.75 0.12
N LEU A 41 -4.77 10.64 -0.57
CA LEU A 41 -5.66 10.65 -1.73
C LEU A 41 -7.09 11.07 -1.33
N PHE A 42 -7.65 10.53 -0.24
CA PHE A 42 -8.95 10.95 0.28
C PHE A 42 -8.98 12.43 0.67
N LYS A 43 -7.89 12.92 1.29
CA LYS A 43 -7.73 14.34 1.63
C LYS A 43 -7.72 15.23 0.40
N SER A 44 -6.91 14.89 -0.60
CA SER A 44 -6.84 15.60 -1.88
C SER A 44 -8.17 15.62 -2.61
N ALA A 45 -8.84 14.46 -2.68
CA ALA A 45 -10.14 14.35 -3.32
C ALA A 45 -11.22 15.15 -2.57
N SER A 46 -11.22 15.13 -1.23
CA SER A 46 -12.12 15.94 -0.40
C SER A 46 -11.87 17.44 -0.52
N ASN A 47 -10.64 17.85 -0.84
CA ASN A 47 -10.28 19.23 -1.14
C ASN A 47 -10.59 19.63 -2.60
N GLY A 48 -11.16 18.74 -3.40
CA GLY A 48 -11.60 19.00 -4.77
C GLY A 48 -10.54 18.89 -5.85
N LEU A 49 -9.32 18.44 -5.53
CA LEU A 49 -8.24 18.29 -6.52
C LEU A 49 -7.38 17.06 -6.24
N VAL A 50 -7.42 16.10 -7.16
CA VAL A 50 -6.55 14.92 -7.17
C VAL A 50 -5.47 15.10 -8.23
N ARG A 51 -4.22 14.85 -7.85
CA ARG A 51 -3.09 14.79 -8.79
C ARG A 51 -2.64 13.35 -8.94
N VAL A 52 -2.77 12.84 -10.16
CA VAL A 52 -2.27 11.51 -10.55
C VAL A 52 -0.96 11.71 -11.28
N ILE A 53 0.09 10.97 -10.92
CA ILE A 53 1.38 11.06 -11.60
C ILE A 53 1.37 10.10 -12.79
N GLY A 54 1.83 10.56 -13.96
CA GLY A 54 1.71 9.81 -15.19
C GLY A 54 0.26 9.74 -15.67
N ASP A 55 -0.15 8.60 -16.22
CA ASP A 55 -1.50 8.36 -16.75
C ASP A 55 -2.43 7.63 -15.75
N GLY A 56 -1.91 7.22 -14.59
CA GLY A 56 -2.64 6.50 -13.55
C GLY A 56 -2.97 5.05 -13.87
N ASN A 57 -2.40 4.49 -14.95
CA ASN A 57 -2.63 3.09 -15.32
C ASN A 57 -1.70 2.10 -14.60
N ASN A 58 -0.77 2.60 -13.78
CA ASN A 58 0.09 1.78 -12.95
C ASN A 58 -0.66 1.22 -11.74
N HIS A 59 -0.28 0.00 -11.34
CA HIS A 59 -0.86 -0.68 -10.19
C HIS A 59 -0.09 -0.36 -8.92
N TRP A 60 -0.83 -0.14 -7.84
CA TRP A 60 -0.26 -0.08 -6.50
C TRP A 60 -0.53 -1.40 -5.77
N PRO A 61 0.52 -2.08 -5.24
CA PRO A 61 0.29 -3.17 -4.30
C PRO A 61 -0.27 -2.55 -3.02
N LEU A 62 -1.35 -3.09 -2.49
CA LEU A 62 -2.11 -2.56 -1.37
C LEU A 62 -2.27 -3.61 -0.28
N VAL A 63 -2.34 -3.18 0.97
CA VAL A 63 -2.68 -4.06 2.09
C VAL A 63 -3.38 -3.28 3.19
N TYR A 64 -4.50 -3.79 3.69
CA TYR A 64 -5.19 -3.17 4.81
C TYR A 64 -4.36 -3.32 6.09
N GLU A 65 -4.30 -2.27 6.92
CA GLU A 65 -3.47 -2.24 8.13
C GLU A 65 -3.75 -3.40 9.08
N ARG A 66 -5.02 -3.82 9.22
CA ARG A 66 -5.41 -4.93 10.09
C ARG A 66 -5.02 -6.28 9.51
N ASP A 67 -5.05 -6.42 8.19
CA ASP A 67 -4.59 -7.64 7.52
C ASP A 67 -3.07 -7.76 7.58
N LEU A 68 -2.34 -6.64 7.49
CA LEU A 68 -0.90 -6.63 7.75
C LEU A 68 -0.58 -7.03 9.19
N ALA A 69 -1.35 -6.52 10.17
CA ALA A 69 -1.20 -6.92 11.57
C ALA A 69 -1.47 -8.43 11.78
N ASP A 70 -2.50 -8.99 11.12
CA ASP A 70 -2.79 -10.43 11.14
C ASP A 70 -1.62 -11.26 10.59
N LEU A 71 -0.97 -10.81 9.50
CA LEU A 71 0.21 -11.49 8.97
C LEU A 71 1.36 -11.50 9.98
N TYR A 72 1.63 -10.37 10.65
CA TYR A 72 2.65 -10.32 11.70
C TYR A 72 2.35 -11.31 12.83
N ALA A 73 1.10 -11.39 13.29
CA ALA A 73 0.69 -12.33 14.33
C ALA A 73 0.90 -13.80 13.90
N ARG A 74 0.52 -14.14 12.66
CA ARG A 74 0.72 -15.50 12.10
C ARG A 74 2.18 -15.88 11.98
N ILE A 75 3.01 -14.96 11.51
CA ILE A 75 4.46 -15.15 11.41
C ILE A 75 5.07 -15.37 12.80
N ALA A 76 4.69 -14.55 13.78
CA ALA A 76 5.19 -14.67 15.14
C ALA A 76 4.80 -16.02 15.78
N ALA A 77 3.59 -16.50 15.52
CA ALA A 77 3.03 -17.72 16.10
C ALA A 77 3.55 -19.03 15.48
N ARG A 78 4.27 -18.99 14.35
CA ARG A 78 4.73 -20.20 13.65
C ARG A 78 6.23 -20.36 13.74
N ASP A 79 6.71 -21.37 14.47
CA ASP A 79 8.13 -21.64 14.70
C ASP A 79 8.95 -21.78 13.40
N ASP A 80 8.34 -22.32 12.35
CA ASP A 80 8.93 -22.55 11.03
C ASP A 80 8.91 -21.33 10.09
N ALA A 81 8.33 -20.19 10.51
CA ALA A 81 8.31 -18.99 9.70
C ALA A 81 9.71 -18.36 9.60
N ALA A 82 10.22 -18.18 8.38
CA ALA A 82 11.54 -17.61 8.14
C ALA A 82 11.60 -16.91 6.78
N GLY A 83 12.64 -16.10 6.56
CA GLY A 83 12.89 -15.48 5.26
C GLY A 83 11.99 -14.27 4.98
N ILE A 84 11.58 -14.10 3.73
CA ILE A 84 10.85 -12.91 3.26
C ILE A 84 9.37 -13.24 3.03
N TYR A 85 8.48 -12.40 3.55
CA TYR A 85 7.04 -12.44 3.28
C TYR A 85 6.60 -11.15 2.61
N HIS A 86 5.87 -11.25 1.50
CA HIS A 86 5.16 -10.11 0.93
C HIS A 86 3.77 -10.02 1.56
N ALA A 87 3.32 -8.81 1.84
CA ALA A 87 2.00 -8.52 2.36
C ALA A 87 1.28 -7.62 1.35
N ASN A 88 0.56 -8.26 0.43
CA ASN A 88 -0.28 -7.63 -0.58
C ASN A 88 -1.64 -8.32 -0.59
N ASP A 89 -2.72 -7.55 -0.67
CA ASP A 89 -4.08 -8.07 -0.75
C ASP A 89 -4.39 -8.73 -2.10
N GLU A 90 -3.58 -8.45 -3.12
CA GLU A 90 -3.66 -8.96 -4.50
C GLU A 90 -4.85 -8.40 -5.30
N GLY A 91 -5.36 -7.21 -4.92
CA GLY A 91 -6.45 -6.53 -5.64
C GLY A 91 -6.07 -5.96 -7.01
N ASP A 92 -4.76 -5.78 -7.25
CA ASP A 92 -4.19 -5.33 -8.53
C ASP A 92 -4.90 -4.11 -9.11
N GLU A 93 -5.11 -3.11 -8.27
CA GLU A 93 -5.85 -1.90 -8.64
C GLU A 93 -4.93 -0.87 -9.26
N ARG A 94 -5.39 -0.26 -10.35
CA ARG A 94 -4.73 0.91 -10.92
C ARG A 94 -5.03 2.12 -10.04
N VAL A 95 -4.14 3.11 -10.09
CA VAL A 95 -4.39 4.39 -9.42
C VAL A 95 -5.72 5.01 -9.88
N ASN A 96 -6.04 4.91 -11.17
CA ASN A 96 -7.32 5.40 -11.71
C ASN A 96 -8.54 4.67 -11.11
N ASP A 97 -8.47 3.36 -10.86
CA ASP A 97 -9.59 2.59 -10.29
C ASP A 97 -9.94 3.12 -8.89
N ILE A 98 -8.90 3.38 -8.08
CA ILE A 98 -9.03 3.94 -6.73
C ILE A 98 -9.62 5.35 -6.80
N VAL A 99 -9.08 6.21 -7.66
CA VAL A 99 -9.54 7.60 -7.84
C VAL A 99 -11.00 7.64 -8.28
N ASP A 100 -11.38 6.78 -9.23
CA ASP A 100 -12.75 6.73 -9.75
C ASP A 100 -13.74 6.23 -8.71
N ALA A 101 -13.36 5.23 -7.91
CA ALA A 101 -14.23 4.68 -6.86
C ALA A 101 -14.52 5.66 -5.71
N ILE A 102 -13.65 6.66 -5.47
CA ILE A 102 -13.86 7.67 -4.43
C ILE A 102 -14.90 8.72 -4.86
N LYS A 103 -14.96 9.07 -6.15
CA LYS A 103 -15.75 10.20 -6.68
C LYS A 103 -17.22 10.18 -6.25
N PRO A 104 -17.96 9.05 -6.26
CA PRO A 104 -19.38 9.03 -5.93
C PRO A 104 -19.70 9.37 -4.46
N TYR A 105 -18.70 9.29 -3.56
CA TYR A 105 -18.89 9.45 -2.10
C TYR A 105 -18.45 10.83 -1.59
N LEU A 106 -18.11 11.74 -2.51
CA LEU A 106 -17.71 13.10 -2.21
C LEU A 106 -18.85 14.08 -2.51
N PRO A 107 -19.04 15.12 -1.68
CA PRO A 107 -20.07 16.12 -1.92
C PRO A 107 -19.80 16.97 -3.17
N VAL A 108 -18.53 17.09 -3.56
CA VAL A 108 -18.09 17.80 -4.76
C VAL A 108 -17.19 16.87 -5.56
N LYS A 109 -17.46 16.75 -6.87
CA LYS A 109 -16.62 15.95 -7.77
C LYS A 109 -15.22 16.59 -7.87
N PRO A 110 -14.14 15.87 -7.54
CA PRO A 110 -12.80 16.42 -7.62
C PRO A 110 -12.35 16.60 -9.08
N ASP A 111 -11.60 17.68 -9.33
CA ASP A 111 -10.80 17.84 -10.55
C ASP A 111 -9.63 16.84 -10.51
N VAL A 112 -9.46 16.03 -11.55
CA VAL A 112 -8.36 15.04 -11.64
C VAL A 112 -7.36 15.53 -12.66
N ARG A 113 -6.14 15.80 -12.21
CA ARG A 113 -5.05 16.26 -13.07
C ARG A 113 -3.95 15.23 -13.14
N TYR A 114 -3.61 14.85 -14.37
CA TYR A 114 -2.47 14.01 -14.68
C TYR A 114 -1.23 14.87 -14.79
N VAL A 115 -0.22 14.56 -13.96
CA VAL A 115 1.03 15.30 -13.86
C VAL A 115 2.11 14.51 -14.59
N PRO A 116 2.74 15.08 -15.63
CA PRO A 116 3.86 14.43 -16.31
C PRO A 116 4.96 14.05 -15.31
N ILE A 117 5.54 12.86 -15.48
CA ILE A 117 6.53 12.33 -14.52
C ILE A 117 7.72 13.26 -14.32
N ASP A 118 8.17 13.95 -15.37
CA ASP A 118 9.29 14.89 -15.28
C ASP A 118 8.94 16.14 -14.44
N GLU A 119 7.70 16.63 -14.55
CA GLU A 119 7.22 17.70 -13.67
C GLU A 119 7.13 17.21 -12.20
N ALA A 120 6.63 15.99 -12.00
CA ALA A 120 6.56 15.40 -10.66
C ALA A 120 7.96 15.19 -10.06
N ARG A 121 8.95 14.73 -10.84
CA ARG A 121 10.35 14.60 -10.41
C ARG A 121 10.95 15.93 -9.97
N ASN A 122 10.67 17.02 -10.66
CA ASN A 122 11.16 18.35 -10.27
C ASN A 122 10.65 18.78 -8.88
N LYS A 123 9.46 18.33 -8.48
CA LYS A 123 8.85 18.69 -7.18
C LYS A 123 9.18 17.69 -6.07
N MET A 124 9.28 16.40 -6.40
CA MET A 124 9.25 15.30 -5.44
C MET A 124 10.53 14.43 -5.46
N GLY A 125 11.41 14.66 -6.44
CA GLY A 125 12.56 13.81 -6.71
C GLY A 125 12.14 12.36 -6.94
N ALA A 126 12.93 11.44 -6.38
CA ALA A 126 12.74 9.99 -6.53
C ALA A 126 11.44 9.43 -5.92
N TYR A 127 10.67 10.23 -5.18
CA TYR A 127 9.34 9.83 -4.71
C TYR A 127 8.32 9.81 -5.86
N ALA A 128 8.47 10.69 -6.86
CA ALA A 128 7.63 10.66 -8.06
C ALA A 128 7.77 9.34 -8.81
N ASP A 129 9.00 8.84 -8.94
CA ASP A 129 9.25 7.54 -9.56
C ASP A 129 8.56 6.42 -8.79
N ALA A 130 8.64 6.43 -7.44
CA ALA A 130 7.99 5.42 -6.61
C ALA A 130 6.46 5.38 -6.80
N LEU A 131 5.83 6.55 -6.94
CA LEU A 131 4.39 6.67 -7.16
C LEU A 131 3.95 6.22 -8.57
N ALA A 132 4.84 6.34 -9.57
CA ALA A 132 4.57 5.98 -10.95
C ALA A 132 4.99 4.54 -11.31
N LEU A 133 5.65 3.82 -10.40
CA LEU A 133 5.99 2.41 -10.62
C LEU A 133 4.72 1.57 -10.76
N ASP A 134 4.73 0.70 -11.77
CA ASP A 134 3.71 -0.32 -11.97
C ASP A 134 4.14 -1.61 -11.27
N GLN A 135 3.39 -2.02 -10.24
CA GLN A 135 3.78 -3.11 -9.36
C GLN A 135 2.60 -4.04 -9.07
N VAL A 136 2.74 -5.27 -9.53
CA VAL A 136 1.85 -6.39 -9.20
C VAL A 136 2.62 -7.38 -8.34
N VAL A 137 2.18 -7.55 -7.08
CA VAL A 137 2.89 -8.35 -6.07
C VAL A 137 2.01 -9.51 -5.63
N ARG A 138 2.61 -10.69 -5.45
CA ARG A 138 1.95 -11.88 -4.92
C ARG A 138 2.54 -12.29 -3.58
N SER A 139 1.70 -12.90 -2.75
CA SER A 139 2.01 -13.20 -1.35
C SER A 139 1.98 -14.71 -1.05
N PRO A 140 2.54 -15.61 -1.90
CA PRO A 140 2.34 -17.06 -1.75
C PRO A 140 2.85 -17.62 -0.41
N ARG A 141 3.96 -17.08 0.11
CA ARG A 141 4.49 -17.47 1.43
C ARG A 141 3.56 -17.07 2.57
N ALA A 142 2.92 -15.90 2.48
CA ALA A 142 1.94 -15.47 3.47
C ALA A 142 0.67 -16.35 3.37
N ARG A 143 0.19 -16.63 2.16
CA ARG A 143 -0.93 -17.56 1.90
C ARG A 143 -0.67 -18.95 2.51
N ALA A 144 0.55 -19.46 2.41
CA ALA A 144 0.94 -20.73 3.00
C ALA A 144 0.86 -20.77 4.54
N LEU A 145 0.87 -19.61 5.21
CA LEU A 145 0.59 -19.49 6.66
C LEU A 145 -0.92 -19.41 6.97
N GLY A 146 -1.78 -19.62 5.97
CA GLY A 146 -3.23 -19.41 6.08
C GLY A 146 -3.63 -17.94 6.16
N TRP A 147 -2.73 -17.00 5.82
CA TRP A 147 -3.06 -15.57 5.78
C TRP A 147 -4.04 -15.29 4.63
N MET A 148 -5.19 -14.74 4.99
CA MET A 148 -6.25 -14.37 4.06
C MET A 148 -6.70 -12.94 4.39
N PRO A 149 -6.30 -11.93 3.61
CA PRO A 149 -6.75 -10.56 3.78
C PRO A 149 -8.28 -10.50 3.82
N THR A 150 -8.79 -9.81 4.83
CA THR A 150 -10.21 -9.65 5.08
C THR A 150 -10.79 -8.48 4.28
N LEU A 151 -9.95 -7.49 3.96
CA LEU A 151 -10.31 -6.38 3.10
C LEU A 151 -9.45 -6.46 1.84
N HIS A 152 -10.11 -6.63 0.71
CA HIS A 152 -9.48 -6.72 -0.59
C HIS A 152 -9.99 -5.58 -1.44
N SER A 153 -9.07 -4.86 -2.10
CA SER A 153 -9.36 -3.70 -2.93
C SER A 153 -9.83 -2.46 -2.15
N VAL A 154 -9.13 -1.35 -2.36
CA VAL A 154 -9.52 -0.02 -1.89
C VAL A 154 -10.74 0.48 -2.66
N ALA A 155 -10.76 0.32 -3.98
CA ALA A 155 -11.87 0.79 -4.84
C ALA A 155 -13.19 0.11 -4.48
N GLY A 156 -13.17 -1.22 -4.26
CA GLY A 156 -14.33 -1.99 -3.84
C GLY A 156 -14.86 -1.61 -2.45
N ASN A 157 -14.04 -0.94 -1.63
CA ASN A 157 -14.37 -0.55 -0.27
C ASN A 157 -14.31 0.98 -0.05
N ALA A 158 -14.33 1.78 -1.12
CA ALA A 158 -14.05 3.21 -1.07
C ALA A 158 -14.99 3.98 -0.11
N ALA A 159 -16.28 3.63 -0.06
CA ALA A 159 -17.24 4.23 0.85
C ALA A 159 -16.85 4.02 2.33
N ARG A 160 -16.63 2.75 2.71
CA ARG A 160 -16.24 2.34 4.06
C ARG A 160 -14.91 2.98 4.46
N LEU A 161 -13.91 2.94 3.58
CA LEU A 161 -12.58 3.49 3.86
C LEU A 161 -12.59 5.01 3.97
N LEU A 162 -13.44 5.71 3.21
CA LEU A 162 -13.62 7.16 3.33
C LEU A 162 -14.27 7.54 4.67
N GLU A 163 -15.24 6.76 5.14
CA GLU A 163 -15.84 6.92 6.47
C GLU A 163 -14.83 6.66 7.59
N GLU A 164 -14.04 5.58 7.48
CA GLU A 164 -12.96 5.25 8.42
C GLU A 164 -11.94 6.40 8.49
N TRP A 165 -11.52 6.93 7.34
CA TRP A 165 -10.63 8.08 7.27
C TRP A 165 -11.23 9.33 7.92
N ARG A 166 -12.51 9.65 7.68
CA ARG A 166 -13.19 10.78 8.33
C ARG A 166 -13.23 10.61 9.86
N ALA A 167 -13.55 9.41 10.34
CA ALA A 167 -13.65 9.13 11.77
C ALA A 167 -12.29 9.25 12.47
N SER A 168 -11.20 8.86 11.81
CA SER A 168 -9.84 8.93 12.36
C SER A 168 -9.29 10.36 12.55
N ARG A 169 -9.99 11.37 12.03
CA ARG A 169 -9.60 12.79 12.10
C ARG A 169 -10.29 13.57 13.23
N ASN A 170 -11.22 12.92 13.95
CA ASN A 170 -11.92 13.48 15.11
C ASN A 170 -11.21 13.06 16.40
#